data_AF-A0A2N0X161-F1
#
_entry.id   AF-A0A2N0X161-F1
#
_cell.length_a   1.000
_cell.length_b   1.000
_cell.length_c   1.000
_cell.angle_alpha   90.00
_cell.angle_beta   90.00
_cell.angle_gamma   90.00
#
_symmetry.space_group_name_H-M   'P 1'
#
loop_
_entity.id
_entity.type
_entity.pdbx_description
1 polymer ?
#
loop_
_entity_poly.entity_id
_entity_poly.type
_entity_poly.pdbx_seq_one_letter_code
_entity_poly.pdbx_strand_id
1 'polypeptide(L)'
;MKSRNINLIRDAACLLEDINIQVSHDLMAMAYNERPSGLFIKKKLDEYKLALDSIDSEQRIKVKGMLSSGELVVIPAGFRCFTKGLLEDELRIKQASLPFDSGFFSPDAIANILENKNIALKYPNEKLNNHQVCMKYENHLHDKHGKGIKFISSSYEEIDKLVSSSNIDTINNYLDSTFGYYTLDVKNRYVLAHYNWHKLATKNKSKGIYDKNLNVKNISDTLNKRLKRMFELCDKAKRIIFVISNTQNYQYMMIDDEFTDLNDIERLTSVTKKLFGSKCIVTNFDEISNFDLLLKKVTF
;
A
#
# COMPACT_ATOMS: atom_id res chain seq x y z
N MET A 1 -29.44 16.92 -13.72
CA MET A 1 -29.78 18.32 -14.13
C MET A 1 -30.08 18.44 -15.63
N LYS A 2 -30.77 19.49 -16.11
CA LYS A 2 -30.87 19.77 -17.56
C LYS A 2 -29.48 20.14 -18.13
N SER A 3 -29.15 19.71 -19.36
CA SER A 3 -27.87 19.99 -20.04
C SER A 3 -27.43 21.46 -19.99
N ARG A 4 -28.41 22.39 -20.01
CA ARG A 4 -28.18 23.84 -19.92
C ARG A 4 -27.58 24.29 -18.58
N ASN A 5 -27.91 23.61 -17.48
CA ASN A 5 -27.41 23.94 -16.15
C ASN A 5 -25.97 23.49 -15.94
N ILE A 6 -25.56 22.37 -16.55
CA ILE A 6 -24.18 21.88 -16.47
C ILE A 6 -23.22 22.85 -17.17
N ASN A 7 -23.62 23.39 -18.33
CA ASN A 7 -22.82 24.39 -19.04
C ASN A 7 -22.68 25.67 -18.20
N LEU A 8 -23.75 26.13 -17.51
CA LEU A 8 -23.67 27.30 -16.62
C LEU A 8 -22.69 27.08 -15.47
N ILE A 9 -22.70 25.91 -14.83
CA ILE A 9 -21.77 25.57 -13.74
C ILE A 9 -20.32 25.53 -14.25
N ARG A 10 -20.09 24.88 -15.39
CA ARG A 10 -18.77 24.82 -16.06
C ARG A 10 -18.28 26.23 -16.39
N ASP A 11 -19.12 27.07 -16.98
CA ASP A 11 -18.74 28.41 -17.42
C ASP A 11 -18.47 29.31 -16.21
N ALA A 12 -19.26 29.19 -15.13
CA ALA A 12 -18.99 29.86 -13.86
C ALA A 12 -17.65 29.43 -13.25
N ALA A 13 -17.32 28.14 -13.30
CA ALA A 13 -16.03 27.63 -12.82
C ALA A 13 -14.86 28.27 -13.58
N CYS A 14 -14.96 28.37 -14.91
CA CYS A 14 -13.93 29.02 -15.73
C CYS A 14 -13.83 30.53 -15.50
N LEU A 15 -14.95 31.23 -15.24
CA LEU A 15 -14.92 32.67 -14.94
C LEU A 15 -14.25 33.00 -13.60
N LEU A 16 -14.25 32.05 -12.66
CA LEU A 16 -13.69 32.22 -11.32
C LEU A 16 -12.24 31.73 -11.21
N GLU A 17 -11.65 31.17 -12.28
CA GLU A 17 -10.38 30.44 -12.18
C GLU A 17 -9.19 31.32 -11.74
N ASP A 18 -9.22 32.59 -12.12
CA ASP A 18 -8.22 33.60 -11.73
C ASP A 18 -8.55 34.33 -10.42
N ILE A 19 -9.74 34.10 -9.85
CA ILE A 19 -10.24 34.79 -8.65
C ILE A 19 -10.19 33.87 -7.43
N ASN A 20 -10.74 32.66 -7.55
CA ASN A 20 -10.80 31.68 -6.50
C ASN A 20 -10.78 30.26 -7.07
N ILE A 21 -9.57 29.73 -7.20
CA ILE A 21 -9.30 28.41 -7.77
C ILE A 21 -10.00 27.27 -7.02
N GLN A 22 -10.26 27.42 -5.71
CA GLN A 22 -11.01 26.43 -4.92
C GLN A 22 -12.48 26.37 -5.37
N VAL A 23 -13.14 27.53 -5.48
CA VAL A 23 -14.53 27.59 -5.95
C VAL A 23 -14.63 27.09 -7.39
N SER A 24 -13.65 27.41 -8.25
CA SER A 24 -13.57 26.86 -9.61
C SER A 24 -13.43 25.35 -9.63
N HIS A 25 -12.58 24.77 -8.78
CA HIS A 25 -12.45 23.33 -8.62
C HIS A 25 -13.78 22.67 -8.20
N ASP A 26 -14.44 23.20 -7.18
CA ASP A 26 -15.67 22.60 -6.63
C ASP A 26 -16.82 22.65 -7.65
N LEU A 27 -16.98 23.76 -8.37
CA LEU A 27 -17.95 23.89 -9.45
C LEU A 27 -17.63 22.93 -10.61
N MET A 28 -16.35 22.78 -10.98
CA MET A 28 -15.95 21.85 -12.03
C MET A 28 -16.16 20.39 -11.62
N ALA A 29 -15.97 20.05 -10.33
CA ALA A 29 -16.25 18.73 -9.78
C ALA A 29 -17.75 18.41 -9.82
N MET A 30 -18.62 19.37 -9.49
CA MET A 30 -20.07 19.23 -9.65
C MET A 30 -20.44 18.98 -11.12
N ALA A 31 -19.84 19.74 -12.05
CA ALA A 31 -20.06 19.53 -13.48
C ALA A 31 -19.55 18.16 -13.97
N TYR A 32 -18.45 17.66 -13.42
CA TYR A 32 -17.89 16.35 -13.74
C TYR A 32 -18.78 15.20 -13.26
N ASN A 33 -19.33 15.30 -12.05
CA ASN A 33 -20.26 14.30 -11.52
C ASN A 33 -21.51 14.13 -12.41
N GLU A 34 -22.02 15.23 -12.98
CA GLU A 34 -23.17 15.21 -13.88
C GLU A 34 -22.80 14.85 -15.33
N ARG A 35 -21.56 15.11 -15.78
CA ARG A 35 -21.06 14.76 -17.12
C ARG A 35 -19.62 14.19 -17.08
N PRO A 36 -19.44 12.93 -16.65
CA PRO A 36 -18.10 12.33 -16.47
C PRO A 36 -17.33 12.14 -17.79
N SER A 37 -18.04 12.00 -18.91
CA SER A 37 -17.45 11.85 -20.24
C SER A 37 -16.97 13.17 -20.87
N GLY A 38 -17.15 14.31 -20.19
CA GLY A 38 -16.76 15.63 -20.69
C GLY A 38 -15.24 15.85 -20.63
N LEU A 39 -14.54 15.67 -21.75
CA LEU A 39 -13.07 15.83 -21.84
C LEU A 39 -12.57 17.19 -21.32
N PHE A 40 -13.25 18.28 -21.67
CA PHE A 40 -12.89 19.62 -21.20
C PHE A 40 -13.04 19.77 -19.68
N ILE A 41 -14.16 19.28 -19.14
CA ILE A 41 -14.46 19.35 -17.70
C ILE A 41 -13.38 18.58 -16.93
N LYS A 42 -13.05 17.37 -17.39
CA LYS A 42 -11.98 16.56 -16.79
C LYS A 42 -10.63 17.28 -16.84
N LYS A 43 -10.25 17.79 -18.01
CA LYS A 43 -8.99 18.52 -18.19
C LYS A 43 -8.88 19.71 -17.23
N LYS A 44 -9.93 20.54 -17.13
CA LYS A 44 -9.95 21.69 -16.24
C LYS A 44 -9.97 21.30 -14.76
N LEU A 45 -10.69 20.24 -14.40
CA LEU A 45 -10.69 19.70 -13.04
C LEU A 45 -9.27 19.27 -12.63
N ASP A 46 -8.54 18.58 -13.52
CA ASP A 46 -7.15 18.19 -13.30
C ASP A 46 -6.22 19.43 -13.19
N GLU A 47 -6.40 20.45 -14.05
CA GLU A 47 -5.66 21.72 -13.99
C GLU A 47 -5.88 22.47 -12.67
N TYR A 48 -7.13 22.58 -12.21
CA TYR A 48 -7.46 23.25 -10.95
C TYR A 48 -6.94 22.48 -9.75
N LYS A 49 -7.01 21.15 -9.79
CA LYS A 49 -6.41 20.30 -8.77
C LYS A 49 -4.90 20.53 -8.70
N LEU A 50 -4.21 20.64 -9.84
CA LEU A 50 -2.78 20.96 -9.89
C LEU A 50 -2.47 22.38 -9.37
N ALA A 51 -3.32 23.36 -9.67
CA ALA A 51 -3.16 24.73 -9.20
C ALA A 51 -3.40 24.87 -7.69
N LEU A 52 -4.42 24.21 -7.16
CA LEU A 52 -4.64 24.08 -5.70
C LEU A 52 -3.47 23.35 -5.03
N ASP A 53 -2.96 22.30 -5.68
CA ASP A 53 -1.74 21.61 -5.27
C ASP A 53 -0.46 22.49 -5.41
N SER A 54 -0.51 23.65 -6.07
CA SER A 54 0.61 24.60 -6.16
C SER A 54 0.56 25.67 -5.07
N ILE A 55 -0.62 25.90 -4.48
CA ILE A 55 -0.79 26.73 -3.29
C ILE A 55 -0.50 25.82 -2.09
N ASP A 56 0.78 25.69 -1.74
CA ASP A 56 1.20 24.90 -0.58
C ASP A 56 0.63 25.54 0.70
N SER A 57 -0.33 24.87 1.36
CA SER A 57 -0.82 25.29 2.67
C SER A 57 0.32 25.30 3.69
N GLU A 58 0.23 26.15 4.72
CA GLU A 58 1.25 26.24 5.78
C GLU A 58 1.52 24.86 6.42
N GLN A 59 0.46 24.06 6.62
CA GLN A 59 0.54 22.72 7.16
C GLN A 59 1.29 21.78 6.23
N ARG A 60 1.07 21.88 4.91
CA ARG A 60 1.82 21.10 3.91
C ARG A 60 3.29 21.47 3.90
N ILE A 61 3.64 22.76 3.95
CA ILE A 61 5.03 23.23 4.03
C ILE A 61 5.69 22.64 5.27
N LYS A 62 5.01 22.70 6.41
CA LYS A 62 5.51 22.18 7.69
C LYS A 62 5.74 20.68 7.63
N VAL A 63 4.76 19.89 7.18
CA VAL A 63 4.90 18.43 7.05
C VAL A 63 6.03 18.07 6.08
N LYS A 64 6.10 18.73 4.91
CA LYS A 64 7.21 18.53 3.95
C LYS A 64 8.57 18.83 4.58
N GLY A 65 8.67 19.90 5.36
CA GLY A 65 9.88 20.27 6.12
C GLY A 65 10.27 19.22 7.15
N MET A 66 9.30 18.65 7.88
CA MET A 66 9.53 17.56 8.82
C MET A 66 10.01 16.28 8.12
N LEU A 67 9.43 15.95 6.96
CA LEU A 67 9.82 14.77 6.17
C LEU A 67 11.24 14.94 5.58
N SER A 68 11.54 16.11 5.00
CA SER A 68 12.83 16.36 4.35
C SER A 68 13.99 16.46 5.33
N SER A 69 13.76 16.98 6.53
CA SER A 69 14.76 17.00 7.62
C SER A 69 14.95 15.64 8.30
N GLY A 70 14.07 14.66 8.03
CA GLY A 70 14.04 13.38 8.75
C GLY A 70 13.46 13.48 10.16
N GLU A 71 12.85 14.61 10.53
CA GLU A 71 12.15 14.77 11.79
C GLU A 71 10.93 13.85 11.90
N LEU A 72 10.19 13.70 10.80
CA LEU A 72 9.05 12.80 10.65
C LEU A 72 9.40 11.67 9.70
N VAL A 73 9.10 10.44 10.12
CA VAL A 73 9.16 9.25 9.27
C VAL A 73 7.78 8.61 9.18
N VAL A 74 7.32 8.41 7.94
CA VAL A 74 6.06 7.73 7.62
C VAL A 74 6.36 6.33 7.12
N ILE A 75 5.82 5.31 7.79
CA ILE A 75 5.98 3.92 7.42
C ILE A 75 4.64 3.42 6.85
N PRO A 76 4.48 3.31 5.51
CA PRO A 76 3.39 2.57 4.93
C PRO A 76 3.49 1.12 5.38
N ALA A 77 2.41 0.67 5.99
CA ALA A 77 2.22 -0.67 6.48
C ALA A 77 0.86 -1.18 5.98
N GLY A 78 0.69 -2.50 5.99
CA GLY A 78 -0.55 -3.13 5.57
C GLY A 78 -0.49 -3.74 4.16
N PHE A 79 -1.51 -3.44 3.36
CA PHE A 79 -1.84 -4.20 2.16
C PHE A 79 -1.23 -3.61 0.88
N ARG A 80 -0.24 -4.33 0.34
CA ARG A 80 0.50 -4.09 -0.91
C ARG A 80 1.09 -2.69 -0.99
N CYS A 81 1.38 -2.25 -2.21
CA CYS A 81 1.81 -0.89 -2.51
C CYS A 81 0.69 0.15 -2.35
N PHE A 82 -0.52 -0.23 -1.93
CA PHE A 82 -1.66 0.68 -1.89
C PHE A 82 -1.52 1.75 -0.81
N THR A 83 -1.13 1.40 0.42
CA THR A 83 -0.92 2.40 1.47
C THR A 83 0.09 3.45 1.02
N LYS A 84 1.17 3.02 0.36
CA LYS A 84 2.15 3.92 -0.23
C LYS A 84 1.56 4.77 -1.36
N GLY A 85 0.75 4.17 -2.23
CA GLY A 85 0.02 4.89 -3.28
C GLY A 85 -0.87 5.99 -2.72
N LEU A 86 -1.66 5.69 -1.70
CA LEU A 86 -2.52 6.68 -1.03
C LEU A 86 -1.72 7.82 -0.40
N LEU A 87 -0.60 7.51 0.27
CA LEU A 87 0.31 8.53 0.81
C LEU A 87 0.87 9.43 -0.30
N GLU A 88 1.17 8.88 -1.48
CA GLU A 88 1.66 9.66 -2.63
C GLU A 88 0.54 10.44 -3.33
N ASP A 89 -0.65 9.87 -3.46
CA ASP A 89 -1.76 10.46 -4.21
C ASP A 89 -2.46 11.57 -3.42
N GLU A 90 -2.71 11.34 -2.13
CA GLU A 90 -3.46 12.27 -1.27
C GLU A 90 -2.55 13.22 -0.47
N LEU A 91 -1.40 12.72 0.01
CA LEU A 91 -0.48 13.51 0.85
C LEU A 91 0.81 13.90 0.12
N ARG A 92 1.00 13.49 -1.14
CA ARG A 92 2.23 13.77 -1.92
C ARG A 92 3.51 13.33 -1.19
N ILE A 93 3.41 12.35 -0.30
CA ILE A 93 4.54 11.81 0.47
C ILE A 93 5.24 10.76 -0.39
N LYS A 94 6.35 11.16 -0.99
CA LYS A 94 7.20 10.25 -1.78
C LYS A 94 8.36 9.76 -0.93
N GLN A 95 8.52 8.45 -0.87
CA GLN A 95 9.59 7.82 -0.09
C GLN A 95 10.19 6.62 -0.79
N ALA A 96 11.46 6.36 -0.46
CA ALA A 96 12.16 5.15 -0.87
C ALA A 96 11.37 3.90 -0.45
N SER A 97 11.52 2.82 -1.22
CA SER A 97 10.79 1.60 -0.92
C SER A 97 11.17 1.00 0.44
N LEU A 98 10.17 0.66 1.23
CA LEU A 98 10.24 0.12 2.59
C LEU A 98 9.83 -1.37 2.60
N PRO A 99 10.07 -2.11 3.72
CA PRO A 99 9.93 -3.56 3.71
C PRO A 99 8.48 -4.04 3.49
N PHE A 100 7.49 -3.22 3.82
CA PHE A 100 6.07 -3.61 3.76
C PHE A 100 5.38 -3.18 2.45
N ASP A 101 6.09 -2.56 1.52
CA ASP A 101 5.52 -1.98 0.28
C ASP A 101 5.01 -3.02 -0.74
N SER A 102 5.34 -4.30 -0.57
CA SER A 102 5.29 -5.27 -1.68
C SER A 102 4.68 -6.62 -1.30
N GLY A 103 3.66 -6.59 -0.44
CA GLY A 103 2.96 -7.79 0.00
C GLY A 103 1.74 -7.47 0.83
N PHE A 104 1.02 -8.51 1.23
CA PHE A 104 -0.10 -8.49 2.15
C PHE A 104 0.47 -8.74 3.54
N PHE A 105 0.63 -7.67 4.32
CA PHE A 105 1.10 -7.74 5.69
C PHE A 105 -0.04 -7.36 6.62
N SER A 106 -0.52 -8.30 7.44
CA SER A 106 -1.39 -7.96 8.55
C SER A 106 -0.62 -7.15 9.60
N PRO A 107 -1.33 -6.40 10.48
CA PRO A 107 -0.69 -5.74 11.62
C PRO A 107 0.17 -6.70 12.46
N ASP A 108 -0.31 -7.93 12.66
CA ASP A 108 0.42 -8.99 13.37
C ASP A 108 1.69 -9.46 12.67
N ALA A 109 1.65 -9.61 11.35
CA ALA A 109 2.83 -9.99 10.58
C ALA A 109 3.91 -8.89 10.66
N ILE A 110 3.50 -7.62 10.63
CA ILE A 110 4.41 -6.49 10.81
C ILE A 110 5.03 -6.54 12.20
N ALA A 111 4.21 -6.74 13.24
CA ALA A 111 4.68 -6.87 14.62
C ALA A 111 5.73 -8.00 14.76
N ASN A 112 5.46 -9.18 14.18
CA ASN A 112 6.40 -10.30 14.14
C ASN A 112 7.75 -9.92 13.51
N ILE A 113 7.72 -9.23 12.36
CA ILE A 113 8.93 -8.79 11.66
C ILE A 113 9.71 -7.76 12.49
N LEU A 114 9.01 -6.83 13.14
CA LEU A 114 9.64 -5.80 13.95
C LEU A 114 10.34 -6.38 15.19
N GLU A 115 9.74 -7.38 15.84
CA GLU A 115 10.35 -8.07 16.99
C GLU A 115 11.57 -8.89 16.57
N ASN A 116 11.48 -9.60 15.45
CA ASN A 116 12.56 -10.45 14.95
C ASN A 116 13.68 -9.69 14.23
N LYS A 117 13.39 -8.47 13.75
CA LYS A 117 14.29 -7.59 12.98
C LYS A 117 14.96 -8.28 11.77
N ASN A 118 14.31 -9.32 11.23
CA ASN A 118 14.86 -10.12 10.16
C ASN A 118 13.74 -10.75 9.32
N ILE A 119 13.93 -10.76 8.01
CA ILE A 119 13.07 -11.44 7.04
C ILE A 119 13.87 -12.52 6.35
N ALA A 120 13.49 -13.79 6.51
CA ALA A 120 14.23 -14.91 5.91
C ALA A 120 13.27 -15.98 5.39
N LEU A 121 13.11 -16.00 4.06
CA LEU A 121 12.29 -16.99 3.36
C LEU A 121 13.01 -18.33 3.16
N LYS A 122 14.34 -18.35 3.33
CA LYS A 122 15.18 -19.54 3.32
C LYS A 122 16.47 -19.27 4.10
N TYR A 123 16.81 -20.11 5.07
CA TYR A 123 18.12 -20.05 5.72
C TYR A 123 19.08 -21.04 5.03
N PRO A 124 20.33 -20.66 4.74
CA PRO A 124 21.31 -21.56 4.12
C PRO A 124 21.59 -22.84 4.93
N ASN A 125 21.32 -22.83 6.24
CA ASN A 125 21.71 -23.88 7.18
C ASN A 125 20.53 -24.56 7.90
N GLU A 126 19.27 -24.25 7.57
CA GLU A 126 18.11 -24.89 8.18
C GLU A 126 17.40 -25.81 7.18
N LYS A 127 17.03 -27.01 7.62
CA LYS A 127 16.24 -27.98 6.82
C LYS A 127 14.82 -27.49 6.51
N LEU A 128 14.37 -26.41 7.14
CA LEU A 128 13.01 -25.90 7.03
C LEU A 128 12.96 -24.72 6.05
N ASN A 129 12.26 -24.93 4.93
CA ASN A 129 11.84 -23.82 4.09
C ASN A 129 10.77 -23.02 4.84
N ASN A 130 11.08 -21.78 5.23
CA ASN A 130 10.11 -20.86 5.83
C ASN A 130 9.22 -20.18 4.79
N HIS A 131 9.21 -20.67 3.55
CA HIS A 131 8.36 -20.15 2.49
C HIS A 131 7.58 -21.24 1.77
N GLN A 132 6.42 -20.84 1.27
CA GLN A 132 5.59 -21.59 0.33
C GLN A 132 5.03 -20.61 -0.71
N VAL A 133 4.38 -21.14 -1.75
CA VAL A 133 3.54 -20.32 -2.62
C VAL A 133 2.08 -20.55 -2.24
N CYS A 134 1.21 -19.62 -2.60
CA CYS A 134 -0.21 -19.72 -2.28
C CYS A 134 -1.09 -19.26 -3.45
N MET A 135 -2.34 -19.69 -3.41
CA MET A 135 -3.41 -19.20 -4.27
C MET A 135 -4.19 -18.11 -3.53
N LYS A 136 -4.52 -17.03 -4.22
CA LYS A 136 -5.23 -15.86 -3.70
C LYS A 136 -6.70 -15.90 -4.10
N TYR A 137 -7.58 -15.67 -3.12
CA TYR A 137 -9.02 -15.54 -3.29
C TYR A 137 -9.47 -14.21 -2.69
N GLU A 138 -9.73 -13.24 -3.57
CA GLU A 138 -10.21 -11.91 -3.20
C GLU A 138 -11.72 -11.93 -2.92
N ASN A 139 -12.19 -10.99 -2.10
CA ASN A 139 -13.61 -10.84 -1.74
C ASN A 139 -14.21 -12.09 -1.07
N HIS A 140 -13.40 -12.85 -0.31
CA HIS A 140 -13.88 -13.99 0.46
C HIS A 140 -14.89 -13.51 1.51
N LEU A 141 -16.08 -14.12 1.56
CA LEU A 141 -17.12 -13.77 2.52
C LEU A 141 -17.06 -14.72 3.72
N HIS A 142 -17.06 -14.15 4.92
CA HIS A 142 -17.12 -14.88 6.18
C HIS A 142 -18.31 -14.38 6.98
N ASP A 143 -19.15 -15.29 7.46
CA ASP A 143 -20.46 -14.98 8.07
C ASP A 143 -20.39 -13.94 9.19
N LYS A 144 -19.32 -13.97 9.99
CA LYS A 144 -19.13 -13.07 11.14
C LYS A 144 -18.30 -11.82 10.86
N HIS A 145 -17.40 -11.88 9.88
CA HIS A 145 -16.35 -10.86 9.69
C HIS A 145 -16.49 -10.13 8.35
N GLY A 146 -17.54 -10.44 7.59
CA GLY A 146 -17.83 -9.81 6.32
C GLY A 146 -16.83 -10.20 5.24
N LYS A 147 -16.32 -9.20 4.54
CA LYS A 147 -15.49 -9.37 3.34
C LYS A 147 -14.01 -9.38 3.73
N GLY A 148 -13.23 -10.30 3.18
CA GLY A 148 -11.78 -10.38 3.39
C GLY A 148 -11.04 -10.95 2.20
N ILE A 149 -9.78 -11.32 2.42
CA ILE A 149 -8.93 -12.03 1.47
C ILE A 149 -8.51 -13.37 2.06
N LYS A 150 -8.48 -14.41 1.23
CA LYS A 150 -8.00 -15.75 1.61
C LYS A 150 -6.80 -16.13 0.76
N PHE A 151 -5.77 -16.68 1.40
CA PHE A 151 -4.65 -17.35 0.76
C PHE A 151 -4.67 -18.83 1.15
N ILE A 152 -4.48 -19.71 0.18
CA ILE A 152 -4.38 -21.15 0.42
C ILE A 152 -2.98 -21.60 0.01
N SER A 153 -2.26 -22.19 0.94
CA SER A 153 -0.92 -22.75 0.72
C SER A 153 -0.96 -23.79 -0.40
N SER A 154 0.06 -23.76 -1.26
CA SER A 154 0.15 -24.53 -2.50
C SER A 154 1.61 -24.89 -2.79
N SER A 155 1.82 -25.70 -3.83
CA SER A 155 3.15 -25.94 -4.41
C SER A 155 3.34 -25.17 -5.72
N TYR A 156 4.60 -25.00 -6.12
CA TYR A 156 4.88 -24.45 -7.44
C TYR A 156 4.40 -25.40 -8.54
N GLU A 157 4.56 -26.71 -8.35
CA GLU A 157 4.17 -27.74 -9.31
C GLU A 157 2.65 -27.73 -9.57
N GLU A 158 1.86 -27.48 -8.53
CA GLU A 158 0.42 -27.33 -8.64
C GLU A 158 0.03 -26.06 -9.39
N ILE A 159 0.60 -24.91 -9.02
CA ILE A 159 0.34 -23.65 -9.73
C ILE A 159 0.77 -23.76 -11.21
N ASP A 160 1.95 -24.33 -11.48
CA ASP A 160 2.48 -24.49 -12.84
C ASP A 160 1.59 -25.40 -13.70
N LYS A 161 0.87 -26.36 -13.09
CA LYS A 161 -0.12 -27.20 -13.79
C LYS A 161 -1.42 -26.45 -14.09
N LEU A 162 -1.88 -25.60 -13.16
CA LEU A 162 -3.11 -24.81 -13.32
C LEU A 162 -2.91 -23.63 -14.29
N VAL A 163 -1.69 -23.11 -14.39
CA VAL A 163 -1.33 -21.98 -15.26
C VAL A 163 -0.75 -22.48 -16.58
N SER A 164 -1.63 -22.89 -17.49
CA SER A 164 -1.23 -23.38 -18.83
C SER A 164 -0.92 -22.26 -19.83
N SER A 165 -1.50 -21.06 -19.66
CA SER A 165 -1.26 -19.89 -20.52
C SER A 165 -1.54 -18.58 -19.76
N SER A 166 -1.19 -17.44 -20.37
CA SER A 166 -1.44 -16.10 -19.81
C SER A 166 -2.91 -15.67 -19.84
N ASN A 167 -3.77 -16.38 -20.56
CA ASN A 167 -5.13 -15.94 -20.90
C ASN A 167 -6.21 -16.68 -20.10
N ILE A 168 -5.85 -17.33 -18.98
CA ILE A 168 -6.85 -17.95 -18.11
C ILE A 168 -7.54 -16.86 -17.27
N ASP A 169 -8.87 -16.91 -17.19
CA ASP A 169 -9.67 -15.87 -16.54
C ASP A 169 -9.31 -15.68 -15.05
N THR A 170 -8.90 -16.77 -14.39
CA THR A 170 -8.51 -16.77 -12.97
C THR A 170 -7.00 -16.65 -12.75
N ILE A 171 -6.22 -16.18 -13.74
CA ILE A 171 -4.76 -16.07 -13.64
C ILE A 171 -4.32 -15.33 -12.37
N ASN A 172 -5.09 -14.31 -12.00
CA ASN A 172 -4.81 -13.43 -10.86
C ASN A 172 -4.94 -14.13 -9.50
N ASN A 173 -5.56 -15.31 -9.45
CA ASN A 173 -5.60 -16.15 -8.25
C ASN A 173 -4.27 -16.87 -8.04
N TYR A 174 -3.54 -17.17 -9.10
CA TYR A 174 -2.31 -17.96 -9.05
C TYR A 174 -1.06 -17.09 -9.09
N LEU A 175 -1.09 -16.04 -9.92
CA LEU A 175 0.02 -15.14 -10.14
C LEU A 175 -0.46 -13.68 -10.03
N ASP A 176 0.42 -12.78 -9.62
CA ASP A 176 0.12 -11.35 -9.62
C ASP A 176 0.15 -10.74 -11.04
N SER A 177 -0.15 -9.44 -11.14
CA SER A 177 -0.14 -8.69 -12.41
C SER A 177 1.24 -8.64 -13.11
N THR A 178 2.31 -9.00 -12.41
CA THR A 178 3.66 -9.16 -12.94
C THR A 178 4.02 -10.60 -13.28
N PHE A 179 3.07 -11.53 -13.21
CA PHE A 179 3.25 -12.98 -13.28
C PHE A 179 4.18 -13.52 -12.19
N GLY A 180 4.19 -12.88 -11.02
CA GLY A 180 4.87 -13.38 -9.83
C GLY A 180 3.98 -14.32 -9.02
N TYR A 181 4.52 -15.41 -8.50
CA TYR A 181 3.84 -16.24 -7.51
C TYR A 181 3.61 -15.45 -6.22
N TYR A 182 2.42 -15.61 -5.63
CA TYR A 182 2.18 -15.16 -4.26
C TYR A 182 3.02 -16.00 -3.29
N THR A 183 4.05 -15.39 -2.72
CA THR A 183 5.05 -16.10 -1.91
C THR A 183 4.76 -15.88 -0.43
N LEU A 184 4.34 -16.92 0.27
CA LEU A 184 4.02 -16.93 1.69
C LEU A 184 5.28 -17.11 2.54
N ASP A 185 5.47 -16.27 3.55
CA ASP A 185 6.35 -16.53 4.70
C ASP A 185 5.54 -17.29 5.77
N VAL A 186 5.85 -18.56 5.96
CA VAL A 186 5.09 -19.46 6.84
C VAL A 186 5.21 -19.05 8.30
N LYS A 187 6.38 -18.54 8.70
CA LYS A 187 6.68 -18.20 10.10
C LYS A 187 5.98 -16.91 10.53
N ASN A 188 6.06 -15.88 9.71
CA ASN A 188 5.56 -14.54 10.04
C ASN A 188 4.18 -14.26 9.44
N ARG A 189 3.64 -15.19 8.65
CA ARG A 189 2.26 -15.15 8.10
C ARG A 189 1.97 -13.91 7.26
N TYR A 190 2.86 -13.57 6.33
CA TYR A 190 2.60 -12.55 5.30
C TYR A 190 2.81 -13.13 3.90
N VAL A 191 2.19 -12.50 2.90
CA VAL A 191 2.28 -12.93 1.50
C VAL A 191 2.90 -11.85 0.65
N LEU A 192 3.98 -12.15 -0.07
CA LEU A 192 4.62 -11.23 -0.99
C LEU A 192 4.06 -11.34 -2.41
N ALA A 193 4.11 -10.21 -3.11
CA ALA A 193 3.92 -10.12 -4.54
C ALA A 193 5.16 -9.44 -5.17
N HIS A 194 5.35 -9.59 -6.48
CA HIS A 194 6.32 -8.86 -7.29
C HIS A 194 7.80 -9.19 -7.09
N TYR A 195 8.14 -10.46 -6.83
CA TYR A 195 9.55 -10.88 -6.71
C TYR A 195 9.88 -12.31 -7.15
N ASN A 196 8.89 -13.18 -7.25
CA ASN A 196 9.11 -14.60 -7.52
C ASN A 196 8.41 -14.94 -8.83
N TRP A 197 9.13 -14.90 -9.95
CA TRP A 197 8.49 -14.87 -11.26
C TRP A 197 8.23 -16.25 -11.86
N HIS A 198 7.01 -16.45 -12.37
CA HIS A 198 6.68 -17.57 -13.25
C HIS A 198 7.28 -17.34 -14.65
N LYS A 199 7.46 -18.42 -15.43
CA LYS A 199 8.01 -18.39 -16.80
C LYS A 199 7.23 -17.50 -17.79
N LEU A 200 5.99 -17.16 -17.46
CA LEU A 200 5.15 -16.24 -18.26
C LEU A 200 5.48 -14.76 -18.03
N ALA A 201 6.25 -14.42 -16.99
CA ALA A 201 6.67 -13.04 -16.78
C ALA A 201 7.57 -12.56 -17.92
N THR A 202 7.40 -11.31 -18.36
CA THR A 202 8.28 -10.73 -19.37
C THR A 202 9.67 -10.48 -18.80
N LYS A 203 10.70 -10.48 -19.65
CA LYS A 203 12.08 -10.18 -19.25
C LYS A 203 12.21 -8.85 -18.50
N ASN A 204 11.41 -7.85 -18.84
CA ASN A 204 11.41 -6.56 -18.15
C ASN A 204 10.89 -6.67 -16.70
N LYS A 205 9.86 -7.51 -16.48
CA LYS A 205 9.27 -7.74 -15.15
C LYS A 205 10.17 -8.64 -14.28
N SER A 206 10.66 -9.74 -14.85
CA SER A 206 11.48 -10.73 -14.14
C SER A 206 12.97 -10.39 -14.09
N LYS A 207 13.40 -9.38 -14.85
CA LYS A 207 14.82 -9.13 -15.16
C LYS A 207 15.52 -10.36 -15.79
N GLY A 208 14.74 -11.27 -16.38
CA GLY A 208 15.23 -12.54 -16.90
C GLY A 208 15.47 -13.62 -15.84
N ILE A 209 15.03 -13.43 -14.59
CA ILE A 209 15.24 -14.38 -13.49
C ILE A 209 13.95 -15.17 -13.22
N TYR A 210 13.97 -16.46 -13.53
CA TYR A 210 12.86 -17.40 -13.28
C TYR A 210 13.22 -18.51 -12.30
N ASP A 211 14.48 -18.54 -11.82
CA ASP A 211 14.91 -19.50 -10.82
C ASP A 211 14.28 -19.17 -9.46
N LYS A 212 13.45 -20.09 -8.98
CA LYS A 212 12.67 -19.94 -7.74
C LYS A 212 13.58 -19.75 -6.52
N ASN A 213 14.69 -20.49 -6.42
CA ASN A 213 15.61 -20.39 -5.28
C ASN A 213 16.36 -19.06 -5.27
N LEU A 214 16.83 -18.61 -6.44
CA LEU A 214 17.50 -17.33 -6.61
C LEU A 214 16.54 -16.18 -6.30
N ASN A 215 15.29 -16.25 -6.76
CA ASN A 215 14.26 -15.27 -6.43
C ASN A 215 14.04 -15.18 -4.91
N VAL A 216 13.83 -16.31 -4.23
CA VAL A 216 13.62 -16.37 -2.77
C VAL A 216 14.79 -15.77 -1.99
N LYS A 217 16.02 -16.04 -2.41
CA LYS A 217 17.22 -15.41 -1.83
C LYS A 217 17.22 -13.89 -2.04
N ASN A 218 17.02 -13.45 -3.28
CA ASN A 218 17.01 -12.03 -3.64
C ASN A 218 15.91 -11.25 -2.93
N ILE A 219 14.76 -11.88 -2.66
CA ILE A 219 13.69 -11.31 -1.85
C ILE A 219 14.19 -11.03 -0.44
N SER A 220 14.75 -12.05 0.22
CA SER A 220 15.23 -11.93 1.61
C SER A 220 16.30 -10.84 1.71
N ASP A 221 17.26 -10.81 0.79
CA ASP A 221 18.30 -9.77 0.73
C ASP A 221 17.71 -8.36 0.53
N THR A 222 16.72 -8.24 -0.35
CA THR A 222 16.07 -6.96 -0.67
C THR A 222 15.27 -6.45 0.52
N LEU A 223 14.44 -7.30 1.13
CA LEU A 223 13.59 -6.91 2.24
C LEU A 223 14.40 -6.58 3.49
N ASN A 224 15.48 -7.32 3.79
CA ASN A 224 16.37 -6.97 4.91
C ASN A 224 17.11 -5.65 4.69
N LYS A 225 17.54 -5.33 3.47
CA LYS A 225 18.10 -3.99 3.16
C LYS A 225 17.09 -2.87 3.41
N ARG A 226 15.82 -3.09 3.05
CA ARG A 226 14.74 -2.12 3.31
C ARG A 226 14.39 -2.04 4.78
N LEU A 227 14.38 -3.16 5.50
CA LEU A 227 14.13 -3.23 6.93
C LEU A 227 15.22 -2.48 7.71
N LYS A 228 16.49 -2.70 7.36
CA LYS A 228 17.62 -1.94 7.91
C LYS A 228 17.45 -0.44 7.69
N ARG A 229 17.15 -0.02 6.46
CA ARG A 229 16.88 1.40 6.14
C ARG A 229 15.73 1.96 6.98
N MET A 230 14.64 1.21 7.13
CA MET A 230 13.49 1.62 7.93
C MET A 230 13.89 1.87 9.39
N PHE A 231 14.64 0.96 10.01
CA PHE A 231 15.15 1.16 11.37
C PHE A 231 16.09 2.37 11.47
N GLU A 232 17.01 2.54 10.53
CA GLU A 232 17.92 3.70 10.50
C GLU A 232 17.16 5.04 10.40
N LEU A 233 16.07 5.08 9.64
CA LEU A 233 15.18 6.25 9.56
C LEU A 233 14.46 6.47 10.89
N CYS A 234 13.86 5.42 11.46
CA CYS A 234 13.11 5.49 12.72
C CYS A 234 14.00 5.91 13.90
N ASP A 235 15.24 5.42 13.96
CA ASP A 235 16.17 5.74 15.06
C ASP A 235 16.46 7.23 15.12
N LYS A 236 16.64 7.88 13.95
CA LYS A 236 16.97 9.30 13.83
C LYS A 236 15.76 10.23 13.94
N ALA A 237 14.56 9.73 13.65
CA ALA A 237 13.35 10.54 13.64
C ALA A 237 12.94 11.01 15.03
N LYS A 238 12.36 12.22 15.11
CA LYS A 238 11.68 12.70 16.33
C LYS A 238 10.24 12.22 16.41
N ARG A 239 9.63 11.88 15.27
CA ARG A 239 8.25 11.41 15.14
C ARG A 239 8.20 10.28 14.12
N ILE A 240 7.50 9.20 14.47
CA ILE A 240 7.33 8.02 13.60
C ILE A 240 5.84 7.71 13.53
N ILE A 241 5.32 7.51 12.33
CA ILE A 241 3.94 7.11 12.10
C ILE A 241 3.90 5.86 11.23
N PHE A 242 3.40 4.77 11.78
CA PHE A 242 3.02 3.58 11.01
C PHE A 242 1.59 3.78 10.52
N VAL A 243 1.42 3.79 9.20
CA VAL A 243 0.13 4.03 8.56
C VAL A 243 -0.40 2.70 8.05
N ILE A 244 -1.56 2.30 8.52
CA ILE A 244 -2.29 1.13 8.03
C ILE A 244 -3.41 1.62 7.11
N SER A 245 -3.59 0.98 5.96
CA SER A 245 -4.74 1.23 5.10
C SER A 245 -5.46 -0.09 4.81
N ASN A 246 -6.76 -0.10 5.09
CA ASN A 246 -7.65 -1.18 4.70
C ASN A 246 -8.03 -0.99 3.23
N THR A 247 -7.25 -1.58 2.34
CA THR A 247 -7.55 -1.49 0.90
C THR A 247 -8.47 -2.63 0.47
N GLN A 248 -9.47 -2.30 -0.34
CA GLN A 248 -10.53 -3.18 -0.86
C GLN A 248 -11.66 -3.56 0.12
N ASN A 249 -11.79 -2.82 1.24
CA ASN A 249 -12.77 -3.06 2.30
C ASN A 249 -12.65 -4.46 2.91
N TYR A 250 -11.43 -4.99 3.01
CA TYR A 250 -11.16 -6.28 3.63
C TYR A 250 -11.03 -6.12 5.13
N GLN A 251 -11.91 -6.76 5.88
CA GLN A 251 -11.86 -6.73 7.34
C GLN A 251 -10.83 -7.73 7.89
N TYR A 252 -10.46 -8.74 7.10
CA TYR A 252 -9.55 -9.80 7.54
C TYR A 252 -8.67 -10.35 6.41
N MET A 253 -7.59 -10.98 6.82
CA MET A 253 -6.76 -11.87 6.01
C MET A 253 -6.84 -13.27 6.57
N MET A 254 -6.99 -14.26 5.70
CA MET A 254 -6.91 -15.66 6.09
C MET A 254 -5.79 -16.35 5.33
N ILE A 255 -4.93 -17.10 6.02
CA ILE A 255 -3.92 -17.95 5.41
C ILE A 255 -4.21 -19.38 5.88
N ASP A 256 -4.63 -20.22 4.94
CA ASP A 256 -5.21 -21.53 5.20
C ASP A 256 -6.46 -21.38 6.10
N ASP A 257 -6.37 -21.88 7.33
CA ASP A 257 -7.41 -21.80 8.35
C ASP A 257 -7.13 -20.73 9.42
N GLU A 258 -5.97 -20.06 9.35
CA GLU A 258 -5.63 -19.00 10.29
C GLU A 258 -6.19 -17.66 9.86
N PHE A 259 -6.93 -17.04 10.78
CA PHE A 259 -7.62 -15.77 10.59
C PHE A 259 -6.85 -14.64 11.27
N THR A 260 -6.75 -13.49 10.60
CA THR A 260 -6.20 -12.25 11.18
C THR A 260 -7.13 -11.08 10.87
N ASP A 261 -7.60 -10.41 11.91
CA ASP A 261 -8.34 -9.14 11.80
C ASP A 261 -7.37 -8.04 11.35
N LEU A 262 -7.72 -7.31 10.29
CA LEU A 262 -6.88 -6.24 9.74
C LEU A 262 -7.07 -4.90 10.45
N ASN A 263 -8.14 -4.76 11.23
CA ASN A 263 -8.42 -3.58 12.02
C ASN A 263 -7.84 -3.68 13.44
N ASP A 264 -7.46 -4.89 13.89
CA ASP A 264 -6.75 -5.08 15.15
C ASP A 264 -5.28 -4.64 15.00
N ILE A 265 -5.00 -3.44 15.50
CA ILE A 265 -3.66 -2.84 15.51
C ILE A 265 -3.04 -2.81 16.91
N GLU A 266 -3.65 -3.43 17.92
CA GLU A 266 -3.21 -3.30 19.31
C GLU A 266 -1.80 -3.86 19.51
N ARG A 267 -1.56 -5.07 19.00
CA ARG A 267 -0.26 -5.72 19.11
C ARG A 267 0.82 -4.94 18.37
N LEU A 268 0.54 -4.46 17.16
CA LEU A 268 1.47 -3.62 16.41
C LEU A 268 1.79 -2.32 17.16
N THR A 269 0.79 -1.70 17.79
CA THR A 269 0.97 -0.49 18.61
C THR A 269 1.87 -0.77 19.82
N SER A 270 1.65 -1.89 20.51
CA SER A 270 2.49 -2.31 21.64
C SER A 270 3.95 -2.54 21.23
N VAL A 271 4.18 -3.27 20.14
CA VAL A 271 5.52 -3.58 19.63
C VAL A 271 6.25 -2.31 19.17
N THR A 272 5.58 -1.45 18.40
CA THR A 272 6.20 -0.20 17.92
C THR A 272 6.51 0.76 19.07
N LYS A 273 5.63 0.87 20.07
CA LYS A 273 5.88 1.65 21.29
C LYS A 273 7.04 1.09 22.12
N LYS A 274 7.17 -0.23 22.22
CA LYS A 274 8.32 -0.88 22.87
C LYS A 274 9.64 -0.58 22.14
N LEU A 275 9.63 -0.57 20.81
CA LEU A 275 10.83 -0.37 19.99
C LEU A 275 11.25 1.10 19.89
N PHE A 276 10.29 2.01 19.74
CA PHE A 276 10.55 3.40 19.39
C PHE A 276 10.10 4.40 20.45
N GLY A 277 9.46 3.95 21.53
CA GLY A 277 8.99 4.81 22.61
C GLY A 277 7.79 5.68 22.22
N SER A 278 7.62 6.79 22.95
CA SER A 278 6.50 7.72 22.78
C SER A 278 6.52 8.53 21.48
N LYS A 279 7.62 8.51 20.71
CA LYS A 279 7.69 9.18 19.41
C LYS A 279 6.94 8.43 18.30
N CYS A 280 6.50 7.20 18.55
CA CYS A 280 5.86 6.36 17.55
C CYS A 280 4.36 6.19 17.81
N ILE A 281 3.59 6.29 16.74
CA ILE A 281 2.16 5.99 16.71
C ILE A 281 1.84 5.05 15.54
N VAL A 282 0.78 4.26 15.71
CA VAL A 282 0.16 3.47 14.65
C VAL A 282 -1.23 4.04 14.42
N THR A 283 -1.62 4.26 13.17
CA THR A 283 -2.90 4.87 12.83
C THR A 283 -3.43 4.37 11.50
N ASN A 284 -4.74 4.47 11.30
CA ASN A 284 -5.34 4.23 10.00
C ASN A 284 -5.15 5.45 9.08
N PHE A 285 -5.04 5.21 7.78
CA PHE A 285 -4.87 6.26 6.78
C PHE A 285 -5.97 7.33 6.86
N ASP A 286 -7.22 6.93 7.10
CA ASP A 286 -8.36 7.86 7.19
C ASP A 286 -8.17 8.94 8.27
N GLU A 287 -7.47 8.59 9.36
CA GLU A 287 -7.15 9.50 10.46
C GLU A 287 -6.04 10.52 10.12
N ILE A 288 -5.38 10.37 8.97
CA ILE A 288 -4.32 11.25 8.46
C ILE A 288 -4.52 11.63 6.99
N SER A 289 -5.73 11.48 6.47
CA SER A 289 -6.07 11.59 5.04
C SER A 289 -5.81 12.96 4.40
N ASN A 290 -5.43 13.97 5.20
CA ASN A 290 -4.93 15.26 4.72
C ASN A 290 -3.83 15.81 5.64
N PHE A 291 -3.15 16.87 5.21
CA PHE A 291 -2.04 17.48 5.95
C PHE A 291 -2.42 18.00 7.33
N ASP A 292 -3.64 18.51 7.54
CA ASP A 292 -4.08 19.00 8.85
C ASP A 292 -4.22 17.86 9.85
N LEU A 293 -4.84 16.75 9.42
CA LEU A 293 -5.01 15.55 10.23
C LEU A 293 -3.66 14.90 10.54
N LEU A 294 -2.79 14.77 9.53
CA LEU A 294 -1.43 14.28 9.73
C LEU A 294 -0.66 15.16 10.72
N LEU A 295 -0.72 16.48 10.55
CA LEU A 295 -0.01 17.41 11.43
C LEU A 295 -0.48 17.27 12.89
N LYS A 296 -1.80 17.22 13.12
CA LYS A 296 -2.38 17.01 14.46
C LYS A 296 -1.87 15.74 15.13
N LYS A 297 -1.61 14.67 14.37
CA LYS A 297 -1.09 13.41 14.90
C LYS A 297 0.40 13.46 15.26
N VAL A 298 1.17 14.36 14.67
CA VAL A 298 2.64 14.42 14.86
C VAL A 298 3.11 15.60 15.71
N THR A 299 2.22 16.56 16.00
CA THR A 299 2.45 17.64 16.97
C THR A 299 1.88 17.24 18.33
N PHE A 300 2.69 16.57 19.14
CA PHE A 300 2.48 16.32 20.56
C PHE A 300 3.70 16.79 21.35
#